data_AF-A0A354EXF2-F1
#
_entry.id   AF-A0A354EXF2-F1
#
_cell.length_a   1.000
_cell.length_b   1.000
_cell.length_c   1.000
_cell.angle_alpha   90.00
_cell.angle_beta   90.00
_cell.angle_gamma   90.00
#
_symmetry.space_group_name_H-M   'P 1'
#
loop_
_entity.id
_entity.type
_entity.pdbx_description
1 polymer ?
#
loop_
_entity_poly.entity_id
_entity_poly.type
_entity_poly.pdbx_seq_one_letter_code
_entity_poly.pdbx_strand_id
1 'polypeptide(L)'
;MKTIQTIVITGLTLGGSFAQAANVTQINRYATVANQPLASQVNPLLTVQQMHFPQTVSNVGDAIVYWLQYSGFKLADESRLLPVFKVLMTQPLPQVDRNFGPLTIQDGLVVLAGQQEFTLVQNPLTRTVNFKLKRQGHSV
;
A
#
# COMPACT_ATOMS: atom_id res chain seq x y z
N MET A 1 -68.00 31.89 -39.18
CA MET A 1 -67.40 30.55 -39.40
C MET A 1 -65.94 30.62 -38.95
N LYS A 2 -65.50 29.67 -38.12
CA LYS A 2 -64.20 29.59 -37.41
C LYS A 2 -63.19 28.73 -38.18
N THR A 3 -61.92 29.11 -38.17
CA THR A 3 -60.69 28.30 -38.36
C THR A 3 -59.52 29.17 -37.84
N ILE A 4 -58.84 28.98 -36.69
CA ILE A 4 -58.11 27.91 -35.99
C ILE A 4 -56.78 27.47 -36.63
N GLN A 5 -55.69 27.87 -35.94
CA GLN A 5 -54.33 27.28 -35.80
C GLN A 5 -53.38 27.31 -37.02
N THR A 6 -52.07 27.58 -36.88
CA THR A 6 -51.13 26.92 -35.94
C THR A 6 -49.91 27.81 -35.63
N ILE A 7 -49.58 27.97 -34.35
CA ILE A 7 -48.33 28.57 -33.86
C ILE A 7 -47.28 27.45 -33.76
N VAL A 8 -46.21 27.53 -34.54
CA VAL A 8 -45.06 26.63 -34.43
C VAL A 8 -44.16 27.14 -33.32
N ILE A 9 -44.24 26.51 -32.15
CA ILE A 9 -43.32 26.75 -31.03
C ILE A 9 -42.02 26.02 -31.36
N THR A 10 -41.00 26.78 -31.78
CA THR A 10 -39.63 26.29 -31.88
C THR A 10 -39.16 25.87 -30.50
N GLY A 11 -38.97 24.57 -30.30
CA GLY A 11 -38.52 24.00 -29.04
C GLY A 11 -37.15 24.56 -28.63
N LEU A 12 -37.12 25.21 -27.48
CA LEU A 12 -35.89 25.62 -26.79
C LEU A 12 -35.14 24.35 -26.36
N THR A 13 -34.18 23.91 -27.17
CA THR A 13 -33.28 22.82 -26.80
C THR A 13 -32.36 23.30 -25.67
N LEU A 14 -32.68 22.94 -24.43
CA LEU A 14 -31.71 23.05 -23.34
C LEU A 14 -30.58 22.05 -23.62
N GLY A 15 -29.51 22.53 -24.24
CA GLY A 15 -28.24 21.83 -24.33
C GLY A 15 -27.64 21.69 -22.93
N GLY A 16 -27.98 20.60 -22.22
CA GLY A 16 -27.26 20.21 -21.02
C GLY A 16 -25.80 19.99 -21.39
N SER A 17 -24.91 20.85 -20.87
CA SER A 17 -23.47 20.61 -20.97
C SER A 17 -23.18 19.36 -20.14
N PHE A 18 -23.02 18.21 -20.79
CA PHE A 18 -22.44 17.04 -20.17
C PHE A 18 -21.01 17.41 -19.80
N ALA A 19 -20.77 17.77 -18.54
CA ALA A 19 -19.43 17.88 -18.02
C ALA A 19 -18.79 16.50 -18.15
N GLN A 20 -17.95 16.31 -19.16
CA GLN A 20 -17.14 15.11 -19.26
C GLN A 20 -16.27 15.06 -18.01
N ALA A 21 -16.45 14.01 -17.19
CA ALA A 21 -15.61 13.79 -16.03
C ALA A 21 -14.17 13.62 -16.50
N ALA A 22 -13.35 14.65 -16.30
CA ALA A 22 -11.92 14.57 -16.61
C ALA A 22 -11.27 13.49 -15.74
N ASN A 23 -10.33 12.72 -16.31
CA ASN A 23 -9.56 11.70 -15.58
C ASN A 23 -8.60 12.29 -14.53
N VAL A 24 -8.55 13.61 -14.42
CA VAL A 24 -7.70 14.36 -13.49
C VAL A 24 -8.51 15.46 -12.83
N THR A 25 -8.28 15.69 -11.54
CA THR A 25 -8.84 16.81 -10.78
C THR A 25 -7.77 17.84 -10.53
N GLN A 26 -8.03 19.09 -10.89
CA GLN A 26 -7.14 20.20 -10.57
C GLN A 26 -7.22 20.52 -9.08
N ILE A 27 -6.12 20.35 -8.35
CA ILE A 27 -6.04 20.62 -6.91
C ILE A 27 -5.48 22.03 -6.62
N ASN A 28 -4.73 22.62 -7.56
CA ASN A 28 -4.33 24.02 -7.54
C ASN A 28 -4.02 24.52 -8.97
N ARG A 29 -3.56 25.78 -9.11
CA ARG A 29 -3.26 26.39 -10.42
C ARG A 29 -2.22 25.63 -11.26
N TYR A 30 -1.31 24.90 -10.64
CA TYR A 30 -0.17 24.23 -11.27
C TYR A 30 -0.11 22.72 -10.99
N ALA A 31 -1.15 22.16 -10.38
CA ALA A 31 -1.15 20.77 -9.92
C ALA A 31 -2.51 20.12 -10.14
N THR A 32 -2.44 18.90 -10.66
CA THR A 32 -3.56 18.01 -10.91
C THR A 32 -3.27 16.66 -10.27
N VAL A 33 -4.31 15.97 -9.81
CA VAL A 33 -4.24 14.60 -9.31
C VAL A 33 -5.08 13.72 -10.22
N ALA A 34 -4.56 12.55 -10.59
CA ALA A 34 -5.34 11.57 -11.34
C ALA A 34 -6.50 11.04 -10.49
N ASN A 35 -7.69 10.90 -11.08
CA ASN A 35 -8.89 10.39 -10.42
C ASN A 35 -8.85 8.84 -10.37
N GLN A 36 -7.81 8.32 -9.72
CA GLN A 36 -7.56 6.89 -9.57
C GLN A 36 -7.22 6.60 -8.11
N PRO A 37 -7.42 5.35 -7.65
CA PRO A 37 -7.00 4.96 -6.30
C PRO A 37 -5.50 5.21 -6.09
N LEU A 38 -5.13 5.65 -4.89
CA LEU A 38 -3.74 5.74 -4.47
C LEU A 38 -3.09 4.34 -4.49
N ALA A 39 -1.79 4.27 -4.78
CA ALA A 39 -1.06 3.01 -4.75
C ALA A 39 -1.20 2.28 -3.40
N SER A 40 -1.26 3.02 -2.28
CA SER A 40 -1.51 2.49 -0.94
C SER A 40 -2.95 1.99 -0.72
N GLN A 41 -3.93 2.53 -1.45
CA GLN A 41 -5.31 2.02 -1.41
C GLN A 41 -5.44 0.71 -2.19
N VAL A 42 -4.66 0.54 -3.27
CA VAL A 42 -4.59 -0.71 -4.04
C VAL A 42 -3.79 -1.77 -3.28
N ASN A 43 -2.61 -1.39 -2.77
CA ASN A 43 -1.76 -2.23 -1.92
C ASN A 43 -1.40 -1.49 -0.63
N PRO A 44 -2.07 -1.80 0.50
CA PRO A 44 -1.78 -1.20 1.80
C PRO A 44 -0.32 -1.26 2.24
N LEU A 45 0.47 -2.23 1.76
CA LEU A 45 1.89 -2.32 2.07
C LEU A 45 2.72 -1.18 1.45
N LEU A 46 2.16 -0.43 0.49
CA LEU A 46 2.78 0.76 -0.11
C LEU A 46 2.47 2.05 0.68
N THR A 47 1.78 1.95 1.80
CA THR A 47 1.53 3.10 2.68
C THR A 47 2.86 3.61 3.25
N VAL A 48 3.14 4.90 3.10
CA VAL A 48 4.31 5.54 3.69
C VAL A 48 4.01 5.88 5.15
N GLN A 49 4.86 5.42 6.07
CA GLN A 49 4.72 5.71 7.50
C GLN A 49 6.07 6.03 8.17
N GLN A 50 5.98 6.79 9.25
CA GLN A 50 7.06 6.94 10.23
C GLN A 50 6.70 6.05 11.42
N MET A 51 7.66 5.29 11.91
CA MET A 51 7.44 4.33 12.98
C MET A 51 8.44 4.54 14.10
N HIS A 52 7.92 4.38 15.30
CA HIS A 52 8.65 4.50 16.55
C HIS A 52 8.32 3.25 17.36
N PHE A 53 9.27 2.33 17.44
CA PHE A 53 9.05 1.09 18.17
C PHE A 53 9.13 1.34 19.68
N PRO A 54 8.08 0.98 20.46
CA PRO A 54 8.15 1.09 21.90
C PRO A 54 9.20 0.15 22.49
N GLN A 55 9.60 0.38 23.74
CA GLN A 55 10.58 -0.47 24.43
C GLN A 55 10.11 -1.92 24.61
N THR A 56 8.80 -2.16 24.53
CA THR A 56 8.20 -3.51 24.55
C THR A 56 8.53 -4.33 23.30
N VAL A 57 8.92 -3.69 22.19
CA VAL A 57 9.42 -4.36 20.99
C VAL A 57 10.92 -4.60 21.17
N SER A 58 11.28 -5.88 21.28
CA SER A 58 12.62 -6.30 21.72
C SER A 58 13.47 -6.92 20.61
N ASN A 59 12.82 -7.64 19.69
CA ASN A 59 13.48 -8.40 18.64
C ASN A 59 12.92 -8.03 17.25
N VAL A 60 13.59 -8.49 16.20
CA VAL A 60 13.20 -8.24 14.81
C VAL A 60 11.81 -8.80 14.50
N GLY A 61 11.44 -9.95 15.07
CA GLY A 61 10.11 -10.55 14.92
C GLY A 61 9.00 -9.68 15.48
N ASP A 62 9.17 -9.20 16.72
CA ASP A 62 8.26 -8.24 17.37
C ASP A 62 8.10 -7.00 16.50
N ALA A 63 9.20 -6.48 15.97
CA ALA A 63 9.21 -5.28 15.13
C ALA A 63 8.42 -5.51 13.83
N ILE A 64 8.60 -6.65 13.17
CA ILE A 64 7.86 -7.01 11.96
C ILE A 64 6.35 -7.11 12.23
N VAL A 65 5.96 -7.78 13.33
CA VAL A 65 4.55 -7.92 13.71
C VAL A 65 3.96 -6.56 14.05
N TYR A 66 4.69 -5.73 14.80
CA TYR A 66 4.28 -4.38 15.18
C TYR A 66 4.13 -3.46 13.95
N TRP A 67 5.05 -3.55 12.99
CA TRP A 67 5.00 -2.77 11.75
C TRP A 67 3.82 -3.11 10.84
N LEU A 68 3.39 -4.38 10.87
CA LEU A 68 2.21 -4.86 10.15
C LEU A 68 0.90 -4.47 10.84
N GLN A 69 0.93 -3.98 12.08
CA GLN A 69 -0.27 -3.57 12.79
C GLN A 69 -1.04 -2.52 11.99
N TYR A 70 -2.36 -2.71 11.85
CA TYR A 70 -3.26 -1.86 11.07
C TYR A 70 -3.03 -1.81 9.54
N SER A 71 -2.03 -2.53 9.01
CA SER A 71 -1.79 -2.61 7.55
C SER A 71 -2.84 -3.47 6.81
N GLY A 72 -3.62 -4.26 7.56
CA GLY A 72 -4.50 -5.29 6.99
C GLY A 72 -3.76 -6.53 6.49
N PHE A 73 -2.43 -6.60 6.67
CA PHE A 73 -1.62 -7.79 6.43
C PHE A 73 -1.12 -8.38 7.76
N LYS A 74 -0.81 -9.67 7.73
CA LYS A 74 -0.14 -10.39 8.84
C LYS A 74 1.06 -11.18 8.34
N LEU A 75 1.94 -11.58 9.24
CA LEU A 75 3.01 -12.52 8.90
C LEU A 75 2.40 -13.90 8.57
N ALA A 76 3.00 -14.62 7.63
CA ALA A 76 2.61 -15.99 7.31
C ALA A 76 2.77 -16.92 8.52
N ASP A 77 1.99 -18.01 8.54
CA ASP A 77 2.02 -19.00 9.62
C ASP A 77 3.44 -19.54 9.82
N GLU A 78 3.81 -19.83 11.06
CA GLU A 78 5.17 -20.27 11.41
C GLU A 78 5.64 -21.50 10.63
N SER A 79 4.73 -22.39 10.23
CA SER A 79 5.04 -23.57 9.41
C SER A 79 5.53 -23.24 8.01
N ARG A 80 5.26 -22.01 7.51
CA ARG A 80 5.65 -21.52 6.18
C ARG A 80 6.87 -20.61 6.20
N LEU A 81 7.35 -20.23 7.39
CA LEU A 81 8.54 -19.40 7.53
C LEU A 81 9.81 -20.25 7.35
N LEU A 82 10.79 -19.70 6.63
CA LEU A 82 12.10 -20.34 6.48
C LEU A 82 12.80 -20.47 7.85
N PRO A 83 13.48 -21.60 8.14
CA PRO A 83 14.18 -21.78 9.42
C PRO A 83 15.19 -20.67 9.74
N VAL A 84 15.98 -20.25 8.75
CA VAL A 84 16.92 -19.13 8.90
C VAL A 84 16.23 -17.80 9.20
N PHE A 85 15.03 -17.59 8.66
CA PHE A 85 14.25 -16.38 8.95
C PHE A 85 13.74 -16.37 10.39
N LYS A 86 13.37 -17.54 10.95
CA LYS A 86 13.01 -17.65 12.37
C LYS A 86 14.18 -17.30 13.28
N VAL A 87 15.41 -17.65 12.91
CA VAL A 87 16.62 -17.25 13.66
C VAL A 87 16.83 -15.73 13.61
N LEU A 88 16.56 -15.09 12.47
CA LEU A 88 16.60 -13.63 12.37
C LEU A 88 15.56 -12.97 13.28
N MET A 89 14.35 -13.52 13.33
CA MET A 89 13.26 -12.96 14.16
C MET A 89 13.60 -12.92 15.65
N THR A 90 14.46 -13.81 16.15
CA THR A 90 14.88 -13.79 17.56
C THR A 90 16.03 -12.82 17.85
N GLN A 91 16.65 -12.23 16.82
CA GLN A 91 17.74 -11.26 17.02
C GLN A 91 17.22 -9.95 17.63
N PRO A 92 18.01 -9.29 18.49
CA PRO A 92 17.60 -8.02 19.09
C PRO A 92 17.39 -6.95 18.03
N LEU A 93 16.39 -6.09 18.24
CA LEU A 93 16.15 -4.94 17.37
C LEU A 93 17.30 -3.92 17.54
N PRO A 94 18.05 -3.57 16.48
CA PRO A 94 19.09 -2.56 16.56
C PRO A 94 18.53 -1.20 16.98
N GLN A 95 19.30 -0.43 17.76
CA GLN A 95 18.84 0.87 18.26
C GLN A 95 18.57 1.88 17.15
N VAL A 96 19.36 1.83 16.07
CA VAL A 96 19.17 2.67 14.88
C VAL A 96 17.82 2.38 14.19
N ASP A 97 17.33 1.14 14.29
CA ASP A 97 16.09 0.71 13.66
C ASP A 97 14.85 0.97 14.52
N ARG A 98 15.00 1.47 15.75
CA ARG A 98 13.86 1.84 16.62
C ARG A 98 13.04 2.99 16.04
N ASN A 99 13.69 3.87 15.30
CA ASN A 99 13.08 5.05 14.69
C ASN A 99 13.26 4.96 13.18
N PHE A 100 12.19 4.58 12.51
CA PHE A 100 12.26 4.14 11.13
C PHE A 100 11.33 4.98 10.27
N GLY A 101 11.79 5.51 9.14
CA GLY A 101 10.95 6.30 8.25
C GLY A 101 11.39 7.74 7.99
N PRO A 102 10.70 8.40 7.04
CA PRO A 102 9.48 7.92 6.37
C PRO A 102 9.76 6.95 5.20
N LEU A 103 9.11 5.79 5.18
CA LEU A 103 9.18 4.82 4.07
C LEU A 103 7.93 3.94 4.00
N THR A 104 7.78 3.16 2.93
CA THR A 104 6.61 2.26 2.78
C THR A 104 6.62 1.13 3.81
N ILE A 105 5.45 0.57 4.13
CA ILE A 105 5.37 -0.59 5.01
C ILE A 105 6.25 -1.72 4.48
N GLN A 106 6.14 -2.00 3.17
CA GLN A 106 6.92 -3.00 2.45
C GLN A 106 8.43 -2.77 2.58
N ASP A 107 8.91 -1.55 2.33
CA ASP A 107 10.35 -1.27 2.42
C ASP A 107 10.85 -1.39 3.86
N GLY A 108 10.04 -0.95 4.83
CA GLY A 108 10.28 -1.14 6.26
C GLY A 108 10.54 -2.60 6.62
N LEU A 109 9.64 -3.47 6.19
CA LEU A 109 9.75 -4.92 6.38
C LEU A 109 10.99 -5.51 5.73
N VAL A 110 11.37 -5.05 4.54
CA VAL A 110 12.56 -5.53 3.83
C VAL A 110 13.84 -5.08 4.55
N VAL A 111 13.87 -3.88 5.15
CA VAL A 111 15.04 -3.46 5.96
C VAL A 111 15.17 -4.31 7.22
N LEU A 112 14.10 -4.46 7.99
CA LEU A 112 14.10 -5.29 9.20
C LEU A 112 14.53 -6.73 8.92
N ALA A 113 14.11 -7.27 7.77
CA ALA A 113 14.48 -8.62 7.34
C ALA A 113 15.92 -8.73 6.80
N GLY A 114 16.64 -7.63 6.60
CA GLY A 114 17.95 -7.63 5.95
C GLY A 114 17.85 -7.61 4.43
N GLN A 115 17.86 -6.41 3.85
CA GLN A 115 17.58 -6.18 2.43
C GLN A 115 18.48 -6.98 1.47
N GLN A 116 19.70 -7.34 1.86
CA GLN A 116 20.64 -8.04 0.98
C GLN A 116 20.36 -9.54 0.88
N GLU A 117 19.79 -10.12 1.94
CA GLU A 117 19.62 -11.57 2.05
C GLU A 117 18.17 -12.00 1.80
N PHE A 118 17.18 -11.14 2.06
CA PHE A 118 15.76 -11.48 1.95
C PHE A 118 14.98 -10.58 0.98
N THR A 119 13.95 -11.18 0.36
CA THR A 119 12.93 -10.49 -0.44
C THR A 119 11.55 -10.76 0.16
N LEU A 120 10.74 -9.71 0.28
CA LEU A 120 9.34 -9.82 0.71
C LEU A 120 8.50 -10.52 -0.36
N VAL A 121 7.69 -11.48 0.06
CA VAL A 121 6.68 -12.16 -0.74
C VAL A 121 5.33 -11.88 -0.12
N GLN A 122 4.42 -11.28 -0.88
CA GLN A 122 3.06 -11.01 -0.43
C GLN A 122 2.07 -11.99 -1.04
N ASN A 123 1.09 -12.42 -0.26
CA ASN A 123 -0.09 -13.12 -0.73
C ASN A 123 -1.31 -12.22 -0.49
N PRO A 124 -1.82 -11.53 -1.53
CA PRO A 124 -2.96 -10.63 -1.40
C PRO A 124 -4.27 -11.33 -1.03
N LEU A 125 -4.43 -12.62 -1.39
CA LEU A 125 -5.64 -13.38 -1.13
C LEU A 125 -5.78 -13.72 0.35
N THR A 126 -4.69 -14.19 0.97
CA THR A 126 -4.66 -14.51 2.40
C THR A 126 -4.27 -13.32 3.28
N ARG A 127 -3.95 -12.18 2.65
CA ARG A 127 -3.42 -10.97 3.31
C ARG A 127 -2.23 -11.30 4.21
N THR A 128 -1.30 -12.09 3.69
CA THR A 128 -0.10 -12.48 4.44
C THR A 128 1.17 -12.04 3.74
N VAL A 129 2.22 -11.76 4.51
CA VAL A 129 3.58 -11.56 4.02
C VAL A 129 4.50 -12.68 4.48
N ASN A 130 5.50 -13.00 3.68
CA ASN A 130 6.55 -13.97 3.98
C ASN A 130 7.88 -13.46 3.39
N PHE A 131 8.99 -14.12 3.70
CA PHE A 131 10.31 -13.76 3.21
C PHE A 131 10.97 -14.96 2.56
N LYS A 132 11.63 -14.73 1.42
CA LYS A 132 12.47 -15.70 0.73
C LYS A 132 13.90 -15.21 0.66
N LEU A 133 14.87 -16.12 0.67
CA LEU A 133 16.26 -15.77 0.43
C LEU A 133 16.45 -15.26 -1.01
N LYS A 134 17.23 -14.20 -1.17
CA LYS A 134 17.67 -13.68 -2.48
C LYS A 134 18.68 -14.62 -3.12
N ARG A 135 19.63 -15.13 -2.34
CA ARG A 135 20.66 -16.07 -2.77
C ARG A 135 20.16 -17.51 -2.57
N GLN A 136 19.42 -18.03 -3.54
CA GLN A 136 19.16 -19.46 -3.69
C GLN A 136 20.01 -19.93 -4.89
N GLY A 137 21.27 -20.32 -4.62
CA GLY A 137 22.19 -20.77 -5.66
C GLY A 137 23.65 -20.59 -5.27
N HIS A 138 24.16 -21.49 -4.43
CA HIS A 138 25.46 -22.17 -4.49
C HIS A 138 25.59 -22.96 -3.20
N SER A 139 25.03 -24.18 -3.22
CA SER A 139 25.57 -25.24 -2.37
C SER A 139 26.98 -25.52 -2.89
N VAL A 140 27.98 -25.43 -2.01
CA VAL A 140 29.26 -26.11 -2.19
C VAL A 140 29.22 -27.33 -1.28
#